data_AF-A0A3L7X7U7-F1
#
_entry.id   AF-A0A3L7X7U7-F1
#
_cell.length_a   1.000
_cell.length_b   1.000
_cell.length_c   1.000
_cell.angle_alpha   90.00
_cell.angle_beta   90.00
_cell.angle_gamma   90.00
#
_symmetry.space_group_name_H-M   'P 1'
#
loop_
_entity.id
_entity.type
_entity.pdbx_description
1 polymer ?
#
loop_
_entity_poly.entity_id
_entity_poly.type
_entity_poly.pdbx_seq_one_letter_code
_entity_poly.pdbx_strand_id
1 'polypeptide(L)'
;MPTLLLVVLGILGVLVASAIWDVVQTKHAILRVYPVIGRLRYLLEKVGPELRQYIVTSDLAERPYHRAQRSWAYRAAKGIDAAVGFGSQQDLGQPGSYHFLPAAFAMLHSEAPHDARPHVVGPHRTRPFVTQSRIGIAPMSFGALSEAAARALALGAGEAGIAINTGEGGLSPHHLSGGGAVIFQIGPAKYGVRTPAGDLDWDRLRAIGNDPQIAAIEIKLS
;
A
#
# COMPACT_ATOMS: atom_id res chain seq x y z
N MET A 1 25.03 47.21 -28.45
CA MET A 1 23.97 47.90 -27.68
C MET A 1 22.56 47.37 -27.99
N PRO A 2 22.07 47.34 -29.25
CA PRO A 2 20.70 46.85 -29.53
C PRO A 2 20.51 45.34 -29.30
N THR A 3 21.55 44.54 -29.54
CA THR A 3 21.53 43.08 -29.29
C THR A 3 21.40 42.75 -27.81
N LEU A 4 22.10 43.48 -26.93
CA LEU A 4 21.99 43.29 -25.47
C LEU A 4 20.57 43.64 -24.97
N LEU A 5 19.98 44.71 -25.50
CA LEU A 5 18.62 45.12 -25.16
C LEU A 5 17.59 44.06 -25.55
N LEU A 6 17.72 43.49 -26.77
CA LEU A 6 16.83 42.43 -27.24
C LEU A 6 16.94 41.15 -26.39
N VAL A 7 18.16 40.80 -25.96
CA VAL A 7 18.38 39.66 -25.06
C VAL A 7 17.73 39.90 -23.69
N VAL A 8 17.90 41.09 -23.12
CA VAL A 8 17.29 41.44 -21.83
C VAL A 8 15.76 41.43 -21.91
N LEU A 9 15.18 42.02 -22.97
CA LEU A 9 13.73 42.00 -23.19
C LEU A 9 13.19 40.59 -23.41
N GLY A 10 13.94 39.73 -24.12
CA GLY A 10 13.59 38.33 -24.30
C GLY A 10 13.56 37.56 -22.97
N ILE A 11 14.57 37.74 -22.12
CA ILE A 11 14.62 37.13 -20.78
C ILE A 11 13.45 37.62 -19.92
N LEU A 12 13.18 38.93 -19.93
CA LEU A 12 12.09 39.53 -19.17
C LEU A 12 10.72 38.99 -19.62
N GLY A 13 10.52 38.86 -20.94
CA GLY A 13 9.30 38.31 -21.52
C GLY A 13 9.06 36.86 -21.10
N VAL A 14 10.11 36.03 -21.10
CA VAL A 14 10.02 34.63 -20.62
C VAL A 14 9.68 34.57 -19.13
N LEU A 15 10.30 35.43 -18.31
CA LEU A 15 10.01 35.47 -16.87
C LEU A 15 8.57 35.89 -16.59
N VAL A 16 8.06 36.91 -17.30
CA VAL A 16 6.67 37.37 -17.18
C VAL A 16 5.69 36.28 -17.63
N ALA A 17 5.94 35.65 -18.77
CA ALA A 17 5.11 34.54 -19.25
C ALA A 17 5.09 33.37 -18.26
N SER A 18 6.24 33.03 -17.69
CA SER A 18 6.37 32.00 -16.65
C SER A 18 5.61 32.36 -15.37
N ALA A 19 5.69 33.62 -14.94
CA ALA A 19 4.95 34.12 -13.78
C ALA A 19 3.43 34.05 -13.98
N ILE A 20 2.95 34.47 -15.17
CA ILE A 20 1.53 34.37 -15.53
C ILE A 20 1.08 32.90 -15.49
N TRP A 21 1.86 31.99 -16.08
CA TRP A 21 1.55 30.56 -16.03
C TRP A 21 1.47 30.02 -14.59
N ASP A 22 2.43 30.40 -13.74
CA ASP A 22 2.50 29.95 -12.35
C ASP A 22 1.30 30.40 -11.50
N VAL A 23 0.77 31.60 -11.76
CA VAL A 23 -0.43 32.12 -11.11
C VAL A 23 -1.71 31.43 -11.61
N VAL A 24 -1.83 31.24 -12.92
CA VAL A 24 -3.05 30.69 -13.54
C VAL A 24 -3.23 29.20 -13.23
N GLN A 25 -2.14 28.42 -13.27
CA GLN A 25 -2.22 26.97 -13.07
C GLN A 25 -2.80 26.60 -11.69
N THR A 26 -3.60 25.53 -11.63
CA THR A 26 -4.33 25.07 -10.43
C THR A 26 -3.68 23.91 -9.69
N LYS A 27 -2.59 23.35 -10.21
CA LYS A 27 -2.01 22.08 -9.76
C LYS A 27 -0.98 22.23 -8.63
N HIS A 28 -0.25 23.34 -8.60
CA HIS A 28 0.86 23.58 -7.68
C HIS A 28 0.61 24.83 -6.82
N ALA A 29 0.15 24.64 -5.58
CA ALA A 29 -0.14 25.74 -4.67
C ALA A 29 1.07 26.66 -4.41
N ILE A 30 2.29 26.08 -4.29
CA ILE A 30 3.51 26.85 -4.01
C ILE A 30 3.88 27.79 -5.17
N LEU A 31 3.77 27.34 -6.42
CA LEU A 31 4.05 28.19 -7.60
C LEU A 31 3.05 29.33 -7.73
N ARG A 32 1.80 29.10 -7.31
CA ARG A 32 0.76 30.14 -7.34
C ARG A 32 0.99 31.23 -6.29
N VAL A 33 1.49 30.87 -5.10
CA VAL A 33 1.78 31.83 -4.01
C VAL A 33 3.12 32.53 -4.23
N TYR A 34 4.11 31.84 -4.81
CA TYR A 34 5.45 32.38 -5.12
C TYR A 34 5.83 32.11 -6.60
N PRO A 35 5.26 32.86 -7.57
CA PRO A 35 5.55 32.68 -8.99
C PRO A 35 7.04 32.87 -9.30
N VAL A 36 7.57 32.07 -10.24
CA VAL A 36 8.99 32.05 -10.64
C VAL A 36 9.94 31.57 -9.54
N ILE A 37 9.92 32.18 -8.35
CA ILE A 37 10.78 31.85 -7.21
C ILE A 37 10.51 30.44 -6.69
N GLY A 38 9.24 30.02 -6.64
CA GLY A 38 8.85 28.67 -6.21
C GLY A 38 9.45 27.56 -7.09
N ARG A 39 9.85 27.87 -8.33
CA ARG A 39 10.54 26.91 -9.23
C ARG A 39 11.96 26.59 -8.76
N LEU A 40 12.63 27.53 -8.10
CA LEU A 40 13.95 27.31 -7.50
C LEU A 40 13.88 26.21 -6.43
N ARG A 41 12.82 26.18 -5.62
CA ARG A 41 12.60 25.10 -4.65
C ARG A 41 12.58 23.73 -5.33
N TYR A 42 11.81 23.58 -6.40
CA TYR A 42 11.71 22.29 -7.10
C TYR A 42 13.00 21.91 -7.82
N LEU A 43 13.74 22.89 -8.34
CA LEU A 43 15.08 22.69 -8.90
C LEU A 43 16.04 22.15 -7.82
N LEU A 44 16.06 22.79 -6.65
CA LEU A 44 16.88 22.36 -5.51
C LEU A 44 16.41 21.02 -4.93
N GLU A 45 15.10 20.75 -4.91
CA GLU A 45 14.57 19.45 -4.50
C GLU A 45 15.03 18.33 -5.45
N LYS A 46 15.16 18.62 -6.75
CA LYS A 46 15.62 17.69 -7.79
C LYS A 46 17.12 17.40 -7.73
N VAL A 47 17.94 18.42 -7.46
CA VAL A 47 19.42 18.31 -7.33
C VAL A 47 19.84 17.95 -5.89
N GLY A 48 18.88 18.01 -4.95
CA GLY A 48 19.09 17.73 -3.54
C GLY A 48 19.62 16.32 -3.24
N PRO A 49 19.17 15.22 -3.89
CA PRO A 49 19.71 13.89 -3.67
C PRO A 49 21.22 13.78 -3.93
N GLU A 50 21.72 14.45 -4.97
CA GLU A 50 23.13 14.44 -5.36
C GLU A 50 23.97 15.33 -4.43
N LEU A 51 23.44 16.50 -4.06
CA LEU A 51 24.09 17.40 -3.10
C LEU A 51 24.16 16.81 -1.68
N ARG A 52 23.30 15.86 -1.36
CA ARG A 52 23.24 15.20 -0.04
C ARG A 52 24.44 14.33 0.27
N GLN A 53 25.14 13.82 -0.74
CA GLN A 53 26.42 13.13 -0.51
C GLN A 53 27.46 14.07 0.12
N TYR A 54 27.29 15.39 -0.04
CA TYR A 54 28.31 16.38 0.34
C TYR A 54 27.85 17.43 1.36
N ILE A 55 26.53 17.75 1.47
CA ILE A 55 26.09 18.99 2.16
C ILE A 55 24.90 18.81 3.15
N VAL A 56 24.02 17.81 3.06
CA VAL A 56 22.76 17.78 3.86
C VAL A 56 22.45 16.43 4.53
N THR A 57 22.00 16.53 5.79
CA THR A 57 21.59 15.47 6.73
C THR A 57 20.47 14.56 6.18
N SER A 58 20.47 13.30 6.62
CA SER A 58 19.53 12.21 6.29
C SER A 58 18.06 12.62 6.08
N ASP A 59 17.33 11.92 5.20
CA ASP A 59 15.88 12.07 4.97
C ASP A 59 15.02 11.91 6.24
N LEU A 60 15.59 11.30 7.28
CA LEU A 60 14.97 11.05 8.59
C LEU A 60 15.37 12.07 9.66
N ALA A 61 16.12 13.12 9.34
CA ALA A 61 16.55 14.10 10.34
C ALA A 61 15.48 15.17 10.63
N GLU A 62 14.63 15.50 9.66
CA GLU A 62 13.69 16.63 9.76
C GLU A 62 12.54 16.37 10.74
N ARG A 63 12.18 17.32 11.61
CA ARG A 63 11.08 17.21 12.58
C ARG A 63 10.02 18.32 12.34
N PRO A 64 8.73 18.12 12.68
CA PRO A 64 8.12 16.95 13.32
C PRO A 64 7.90 15.77 12.35
N TYR A 65 7.83 16.03 11.05
CA TYR A 65 7.68 15.01 10.01
C TYR A 65 8.90 14.95 9.10
N HIS A 66 9.44 13.75 8.97
CA HIS A 66 10.59 13.46 8.12
C HIS A 66 10.27 13.63 6.63
N ARG A 67 11.27 13.88 5.80
CA ARG A 67 11.05 14.08 4.36
C ARG A 67 10.43 12.85 3.70
N ALA A 68 10.83 11.65 4.12
CA ALA A 68 10.23 10.39 3.66
C ALA A 68 8.72 10.37 3.91
N GLN A 69 8.28 10.78 5.11
CA GLN A 69 6.85 10.84 5.47
C GLN A 69 6.09 11.87 4.64
N ARG A 70 6.67 13.06 4.43
CA ARG A 70 6.04 14.11 3.59
C ARG A 70 5.96 13.68 2.13
N SER A 71 7.03 13.06 1.60
CA SER A 71 7.06 12.54 0.23
C SER A 71 6.00 11.47 0.03
N TRP A 72 5.87 10.54 0.99
CA TRP A 72 4.80 9.55 1.02
C TRP A 72 3.42 10.22 0.98
N ALA A 73 3.16 11.19 1.87
CA ALA A 73 1.88 11.90 1.93
C ALA A 73 1.56 12.64 0.62
N TYR A 74 2.54 13.31 0.00
CA TYR A 74 2.35 14.00 -1.28
C TYR A 74 2.11 13.06 -2.45
N ARG A 75 2.75 11.87 -2.46
CA ARG A 75 2.52 10.85 -3.50
C ARG A 75 1.13 10.25 -3.36
N ALA A 76 0.76 9.87 -2.15
CA ALA A 76 -0.57 9.36 -1.82
C ALA A 76 -1.67 10.37 -2.22
N ALA A 77 -1.51 11.65 -1.86
CA ALA A 77 -2.47 12.72 -2.22
C ALA A 77 -2.61 12.94 -3.73
N LYS A 78 -1.61 12.55 -4.53
CA LYS A 78 -1.62 12.65 -6.00
C LYS A 78 -2.09 11.36 -6.68
N GLY A 79 -2.48 10.33 -5.92
CA GLY A 79 -2.82 9.01 -6.47
C GLY A 79 -1.64 8.30 -7.12
N ILE A 80 -0.41 8.67 -6.75
CA ILE A 80 0.81 8.04 -7.22
C ILE A 80 1.19 6.95 -6.21
N ASP A 81 1.68 5.80 -6.68
CA ASP A 81 2.20 4.76 -5.79
C ASP A 81 3.19 5.36 -4.80
N ALA A 82 2.86 5.22 -3.52
CA ALA A 82 3.60 5.77 -2.40
C ALA A 82 4.61 4.75 -1.85
N ALA A 83 4.59 3.50 -2.32
CA ALA A 83 5.61 2.51 -2.01
C ALA A 83 6.94 2.90 -2.68
N VAL A 84 7.99 3.00 -1.88
CA VAL A 84 9.36 3.24 -2.37
C VAL A 84 10.25 2.15 -1.77
N GLY A 85 10.75 1.26 -2.62
CA GLY A 85 11.70 0.22 -2.22
C GLY A 85 13.10 0.80 -2.09
N PHE A 86 13.63 0.89 -0.87
CA PHE A 86 15.00 1.36 -0.63
C PHE A 86 15.70 0.64 0.54
N GLY A 87 15.11 -0.45 1.05
CA GLY A 87 15.57 -1.09 2.29
C GLY A 87 15.29 -0.24 3.54
N SER A 88 15.81 -0.67 4.70
CA SER A 88 15.67 0.12 5.92
C SER A 88 16.59 1.33 5.87
N GLN A 89 16.01 2.53 5.87
CA GLN A 89 16.74 3.78 6.06
C GLN A 89 16.87 4.15 7.54
N GLN A 90 16.28 3.37 8.45
CA GLN A 90 16.30 3.65 9.89
C GLN A 90 17.69 3.40 10.47
N ASP A 91 18.09 4.27 11.39
CA ASP A 91 19.29 4.08 12.20
C ASP A 91 19.04 2.95 13.20
N LEU A 92 19.62 1.79 12.92
CA LEU A 92 19.50 0.60 13.75
C LEU A 92 20.36 0.68 15.03
N GLY A 93 21.25 1.67 15.18
CA GLY A 93 22.09 1.81 16.37
C GLY A 93 21.40 2.52 17.55
N GLN A 94 20.21 3.08 17.34
CA GLN A 94 19.46 3.82 18.35
C GLN A 94 18.76 2.86 19.32
N PRO A 95 18.76 3.12 20.64
CA PRO A 95 17.94 2.36 21.58
C PRO A 95 16.46 2.31 21.15
N GLY A 96 15.89 1.11 21.09
CA GLY A 96 14.51 0.88 20.65
C GLY A 96 14.35 0.55 19.15
N SER A 97 15.45 0.45 18.39
CA SER A 97 15.43 -0.10 17.03
C SER A 97 15.11 -1.59 17.03
N TYR A 98 14.39 -2.05 15.99
CA TYR A 98 14.11 -3.47 15.79
C TYR A 98 15.19 -4.10 14.93
N HIS A 99 15.82 -5.15 15.44
CA HIS A 99 16.74 -5.99 14.68
C HIS A 99 16.08 -7.33 14.38
N PHE A 100 15.85 -7.60 13.10
CA PHE A 100 15.48 -8.93 12.63
C PHE A 100 16.75 -9.68 12.28
N LEU A 101 17.32 -10.37 13.27
CA LEU A 101 18.54 -11.17 13.08
C LEU A 101 18.14 -12.56 12.59
N PRO A 102 18.67 -13.03 11.45
CA PRO A 102 18.47 -14.42 11.06
C PRO A 102 19.09 -15.33 12.11
N ALA A 103 18.41 -16.43 12.43
CA ALA A 103 18.99 -17.45 13.28
C ALA A 103 20.21 -18.06 12.56
N ALA A 104 21.35 -18.15 13.26
CA ALA A 104 22.59 -18.71 12.70
C ALA A 104 22.42 -20.16 12.24
N PHE A 105 21.50 -20.88 12.88
CA PHE A 105 21.09 -22.23 12.51
C PHE A 105 19.57 -22.26 12.42
N ALA A 106 19.05 -22.95 11.40
CA ALA A 106 17.62 -23.15 11.27
C ALA A 106 17.12 -23.97 12.47
N MET A 107 16.00 -23.53 13.05
CA MET A 107 15.32 -24.27 14.10
C MET A 107 14.76 -25.57 13.52
N LEU A 108 15.00 -26.70 14.18
CA LEU A 108 14.41 -27.98 13.79
C LEU A 108 12.90 -27.93 14.02
N HIS A 109 12.13 -28.60 13.17
CA HIS A 109 10.67 -28.62 13.29
C HIS A 109 10.19 -29.16 14.65
N SER A 110 10.94 -30.12 15.22
CA SER A 110 10.68 -30.69 16.56
C SER A 110 10.88 -29.69 17.70
N GLU A 111 11.66 -28.64 17.47
CA GLU A 111 11.99 -27.60 18.46
C GLU A 111 11.22 -26.31 18.20
N ALA A 112 10.45 -26.25 17.11
CA ALA A 112 9.64 -25.10 16.77
C ALA A 112 8.63 -24.85 17.89
N PRO A 113 8.58 -23.64 18.48
CA PRO A 113 7.60 -23.33 19.51
C PRO A 113 6.21 -23.49 18.91
N HIS A 114 5.46 -24.46 19.42
CA HIS A 114 4.05 -24.62 19.07
C HIS A 114 3.27 -23.54 19.82
N ASP A 115 2.63 -22.61 19.11
CA ASP A 115 1.70 -21.68 19.76
C ASP A 115 0.48 -22.51 20.19
N ALA A 116 0.49 -22.96 21.45
CA ALA A 116 -0.55 -23.83 21.98
C ALA A 116 -1.93 -23.14 22.04
N ARG A 117 -1.99 -21.81 21.84
CA ARG A 117 -3.23 -21.05 21.93
C ARG A 117 -3.72 -20.65 20.53
N PRO A 118 -4.88 -21.15 20.10
CA PRO A 118 -5.47 -20.68 18.86
C PRO A 118 -5.85 -19.21 18.96
N HIS A 119 -5.68 -18.48 17.87
CA HIS A 119 -6.17 -17.12 17.72
C HIS A 119 -7.64 -17.15 17.35
N VAL A 120 -8.45 -16.41 18.09
CA VAL A 120 -9.90 -16.35 17.91
C VAL A 120 -10.30 -14.95 17.49
N VAL A 121 -10.76 -14.80 16.25
CA VAL A 121 -11.32 -13.56 15.72
C VAL A 121 -12.84 -13.57 15.88
N GLY A 122 -13.36 -12.52 16.52
CA GLY A 122 -14.78 -12.39 16.82
C GLY A 122 -15.32 -13.49 17.74
N PRO A 123 -14.85 -13.56 19.01
CA PRO A 123 -15.19 -14.64 19.95
C PRO A 123 -16.68 -14.70 20.32
N HIS A 124 -17.42 -13.59 20.16
CA HIS A 124 -18.85 -13.51 20.45
C HIS A 124 -19.75 -13.80 19.24
N ARG A 125 -19.16 -14.17 18.09
CA ARG A 125 -19.94 -14.56 16.91
C ARG A 125 -20.48 -15.98 17.09
N THR A 126 -21.59 -16.29 16.42
CA THR A 126 -22.13 -17.67 16.37
C THR A 126 -21.11 -18.67 15.81
N ARG A 127 -20.28 -18.22 14.86
CA ARG A 127 -19.15 -18.97 14.28
C ARG A 127 -17.88 -18.11 14.39
N PRO A 128 -17.15 -18.18 15.51
CA PRO A 128 -15.85 -17.51 15.63
C PRO A 128 -14.85 -18.07 14.62
N PHE A 129 -13.93 -17.24 14.15
CA PHE A 129 -12.85 -17.69 13.29
C PHE A 129 -11.67 -18.07 14.18
N VAL A 130 -11.39 -19.36 14.24
CA VAL A 130 -10.34 -19.95 15.06
C VAL A 130 -9.21 -20.40 14.13
N THR A 131 -7.99 -19.90 14.35
CA THR A 131 -6.81 -20.24 13.55
C THR A 131 -5.59 -20.44 14.45
N GLN A 132 -4.72 -21.40 14.12
CA GLN A 132 -3.42 -21.57 14.77
C GLN A 132 -2.31 -20.73 14.11
N SER A 133 -2.54 -20.27 12.88
CA SER A 133 -1.57 -19.45 12.16
C SER A 133 -1.89 -17.96 12.25
N ARG A 134 -0.83 -17.15 12.38
CA ARG A 134 -0.85 -15.69 12.26
C ARG A 134 -0.58 -15.21 10.83
N ILE A 135 -0.24 -16.15 9.95
CA ILE A 135 0.08 -15.90 8.55
C ILE A 135 -1.05 -16.50 7.71
N GLY A 136 -1.44 -15.78 6.67
CA GLY A 136 -2.39 -16.24 5.67
C GLY A 136 -1.94 -15.80 4.28
N ILE A 137 -2.63 -16.30 3.26
CA ILE A 137 -2.41 -15.87 1.89
C ILE A 137 -3.16 -14.55 1.67
N ALA A 138 -2.41 -13.51 1.28
CA ALA A 138 -2.91 -12.17 1.05
C ALA A 138 -4.00 -12.13 -0.05
N PRO A 139 -4.82 -11.07 -0.10
CA PRO A 139 -5.91 -10.98 -1.07
C PRO A 139 -5.39 -10.98 -2.51
N MET A 140 -5.84 -11.95 -3.31
CA MET A 140 -5.44 -12.10 -4.71
C MET A 140 -6.67 -12.43 -5.57
N SER A 141 -7.09 -11.48 -6.40
CA SER A 141 -8.33 -11.61 -7.17
C SER A 141 -8.29 -12.75 -8.19
N PHE A 142 -9.34 -13.58 -8.18
CA PHE A 142 -9.65 -14.48 -9.30
C PHE A 142 -9.90 -13.67 -10.57
N GLY A 143 -9.14 -13.94 -11.63
CA GLY A 143 -9.07 -13.10 -12.84
C GLY A 143 -7.70 -12.42 -13.02
N ALA A 144 -7.02 -12.08 -11.93
CA ALA A 144 -5.58 -11.77 -11.97
C ALA A 144 -4.74 -13.05 -11.82
N LEU A 145 -5.25 -14.04 -11.08
CA LEU A 145 -4.72 -15.39 -11.00
C LEU A 145 -5.45 -16.34 -11.95
N SER A 146 -4.72 -17.31 -12.50
CA SER A 146 -5.31 -18.44 -13.21
C SER A 146 -6.04 -19.38 -12.25
N GLU A 147 -6.96 -20.18 -12.78
CA GLU A 147 -7.64 -21.25 -12.03
C GLU A 147 -6.64 -22.16 -11.31
N ALA A 148 -5.61 -22.62 -12.01
CA ALA A 148 -4.60 -23.51 -11.44
C ALA A 148 -3.87 -22.86 -10.25
N ALA A 149 -3.56 -21.56 -10.35
CA ALA A 149 -2.89 -20.82 -9.27
C ALA A 149 -3.80 -20.65 -8.05
N ALA A 150 -5.06 -20.23 -8.26
CA ALA A 150 -6.03 -20.08 -7.17
C ALA A 150 -6.26 -21.42 -6.44
N ARG A 151 -6.42 -22.52 -7.20
CA ARG A 151 -6.62 -23.86 -6.65
C ARG A 151 -5.41 -24.35 -5.87
N ALA A 152 -4.20 -24.15 -6.40
CA ALA A 152 -2.96 -24.55 -5.73
C ALA A 152 -2.77 -23.80 -4.40
N LEU A 153 -3.02 -22.48 -4.39
CA LEU A 153 -2.95 -21.67 -3.17
C LEU A 153 -4.00 -22.12 -2.14
N ALA A 154 -5.23 -22.41 -2.58
CA ALA A 154 -6.29 -22.88 -1.68
C ALA A 154 -5.96 -24.24 -1.05
N LEU A 155 -5.49 -25.21 -1.86
CA LEU A 155 -5.07 -26.52 -1.37
C LEU A 155 -3.90 -26.40 -0.37
N GLY A 156 -2.87 -25.64 -0.73
CA GLY A 156 -1.73 -25.41 0.17
C GLY A 156 -2.13 -24.67 1.46
N ALA A 157 -3.08 -23.74 1.38
CA ALA A 157 -3.62 -23.06 2.55
C ALA A 157 -4.37 -24.03 3.49
N GLY A 158 -5.19 -24.91 2.92
CA GLY A 158 -5.89 -25.97 3.65
C GLY A 158 -4.93 -26.93 4.34
N GLU A 159 -3.92 -27.42 3.62
CA GLU A 159 -2.88 -28.31 4.16
C GLU A 159 -2.07 -27.64 5.29
N ALA A 160 -1.75 -26.36 5.14
CA ALA A 160 -1.00 -25.59 6.14
C ALA A 160 -1.87 -25.09 7.31
N GLY A 161 -3.19 -25.30 7.28
CA GLY A 161 -4.10 -24.79 8.31
C GLY A 161 -4.15 -23.26 8.37
N ILE A 162 -3.91 -22.58 7.26
CA ILE A 162 -3.92 -21.11 7.15
C ILE A 162 -5.12 -20.63 6.32
N ALA A 163 -5.50 -19.37 6.52
CA ALA A 163 -6.57 -18.78 5.72
C ALA A 163 -6.05 -18.26 4.37
N ILE A 164 -6.91 -18.36 3.35
CA ILE A 164 -6.73 -17.71 2.04
C ILE A 164 -7.73 -16.58 1.88
N ASN A 165 -7.32 -15.47 1.28
CA ASN A 165 -8.21 -14.37 0.96
C ASN A 165 -8.52 -14.30 -0.55
N THR A 166 -9.79 -14.14 -0.90
CA THR A 166 -10.28 -14.17 -2.31
C THR A 166 -9.82 -13.00 -3.17
N GLY A 167 -9.34 -11.91 -2.57
CA GLY A 167 -9.22 -10.65 -3.27
C GLY A 167 -10.58 -10.04 -3.63
N GLU A 168 -10.54 -8.93 -4.37
CA GLU A 168 -11.74 -8.18 -4.76
C GLU A 168 -12.54 -8.83 -5.88
N GLY A 169 -12.04 -9.88 -6.54
CA GLY A 169 -12.67 -10.49 -7.73
C GLY A 169 -13.93 -11.31 -7.44
N GLY A 170 -14.29 -11.51 -6.18
CA GLY A 170 -15.40 -12.34 -5.76
C GLY A 170 -14.98 -13.76 -5.35
N LEU A 171 -15.95 -14.54 -4.84
CA LEU A 171 -15.73 -15.91 -4.39
C LEU A 171 -15.85 -16.88 -5.57
N SER A 172 -14.74 -17.50 -5.95
CA SER A 172 -14.68 -18.59 -6.93
C SER A 172 -14.65 -19.97 -6.26
N PRO A 173 -15.21 -21.03 -6.89
CA PRO A 173 -15.11 -22.41 -6.42
C PRO A 173 -13.66 -22.87 -6.13
N HIS A 174 -12.68 -22.30 -6.82
CA HIS A 174 -11.26 -22.66 -6.61
C HIS A 174 -10.69 -22.18 -5.27
N HIS A 175 -11.29 -21.17 -4.62
CA HIS A 175 -10.89 -20.82 -3.25
C HIS A 175 -11.41 -21.85 -2.24
N LEU A 176 -12.59 -22.43 -2.52
CA LEU A 176 -13.26 -23.41 -1.66
C LEU A 176 -12.74 -24.84 -1.83
N SER A 177 -11.91 -25.10 -2.84
CA SER A 177 -11.37 -26.44 -3.10
C SER A 177 -10.33 -26.87 -2.07
N GLY A 178 -9.79 -25.92 -1.29
CA GLY A 178 -8.77 -26.18 -0.28
C GLY A 178 -9.28 -26.85 0.98
N GLY A 179 -10.59 -26.76 1.27
CA GLY A 179 -11.18 -27.22 2.53
C GLY A 179 -10.79 -26.39 3.76
N GLY A 180 -9.93 -25.38 3.59
CA GLY A 180 -9.45 -24.48 4.63
C GLY A 180 -10.32 -23.24 4.82
N ALA A 181 -9.92 -22.39 5.76
CA ALA A 181 -10.61 -21.13 6.03
C ALA A 181 -10.44 -20.13 4.87
N VAL A 182 -11.53 -19.53 4.43
CA VAL A 182 -11.55 -18.50 3.39
C VAL A 182 -12.00 -17.16 3.97
N ILE A 183 -11.27 -16.11 3.62
CA ILE A 183 -11.64 -14.71 3.91
C ILE A 183 -12.17 -14.11 2.61
N PHE A 184 -13.44 -13.70 2.61
CA PHE A 184 -14.06 -13.05 1.46
C PHE A 184 -13.82 -11.54 1.52
N GLN A 185 -13.16 -10.97 0.52
CA GLN A 185 -12.87 -9.53 0.50
C GLN A 185 -13.88 -8.75 -0.36
N ILE A 186 -14.36 -7.64 0.20
CA ILE A 186 -15.21 -6.66 -0.48
C ILE A 186 -14.37 -5.41 -0.77
N GLY A 187 -14.14 -5.13 -2.05
CA GLY A 187 -13.55 -3.88 -2.53
C GLY A 187 -14.60 -2.83 -2.91
N PRO A 188 -14.16 -1.65 -3.39
CA PRO A 188 -15.07 -0.54 -3.77
C PRO A 188 -16.10 -0.94 -4.84
N ALA A 189 -15.69 -1.81 -5.77
CA ALA A 189 -16.55 -2.31 -6.83
C ALA A 189 -17.48 -3.45 -6.39
N LYS A 190 -17.37 -3.96 -5.15
CA LYS A 190 -18.26 -4.96 -4.54
C LYS A 190 -18.44 -6.24 -5.38
N TYR A 191 -17.45 -6.66 -6.17
CA TYR A 191 -17.61 -7.84 -7.03
C TYR A 191 -17.99 -9.09 -6.21
N GLY A 192 -18.78 -9.97 -6.81
CA GLY A 192 -19.40 -11.11 -6.12
C GLY A 192 -20.67 -10.76 -5.33
N VAL A 193 -20.80 -9.53 -4.83
CA VAL A 193 -21.93 -9.08 -3.98
C VAL A 193 -22.53 -7.75 -4.42
N ARG A 194 -22.42 -7.42 -5.71
CA ARG A 194 -22.98 -6.20 -6.30
C ARG A 194 -24.33 -6.46 -6.97
N THR A 195 -25.29 -5.58 -6.77
CA THR A 195 -26.52 -5.52 -7.56
C THR A 195 -26.24 -5.00 -8.98
N PRO A 196 -27.16 -5.17 -9.96
CA PRO A 196 -27.03 -4.53 -11.27
C PRO A 196 -26.89 -3.00 -11.22
N ALA A 197 -27.47 -2.36 -10.19
CA ALA A 197 -27.40 -0.92 -9.97
C ALA A 197 -26.09 -0.43 -9.33
N GLY A 198 -25.24 -1.34 -8.84
CA GLY A 198 -23.97 -0.99 -8.18
C GLY A 198 -24.00 -1.01 -6.64
N ASP A 199 -25.16 -1.29 -6.06
CA ASP A 199 -25.35 -1.38 -4.62
C ASP A 199 -24.86 -2.71 -4.05
N LEU A 200 -24.76 -2.78 -2.72
CA LEU A 200 -24.44 -4.03 -2.03
C LEU A 200 -25.68 -4.93 -2.03
N ASP A 201 -25.52 -6.14 -2.52
CA ASP A 201 -26.52 -7.20 -2.49
C ASP A 201 -26.40 -7.97 -1.16
N TRP A 202 -27.27 -7.63 -0.21
CA TRP A 202 -27.28 -8.22 1.13
C TRP A 202 -27.63 -9.71 1.13
N ASP A 203 -28.45 -10.16 0.20
CA ASP A 203 -28.87 -11.56 0.12
C ASP A 203 -27.72 -12.42 -0.40
N ARG A 204 -26.99 -11.94 -1.42
CA ARG A 204 -25.76 -12.61 -1.88
C ARG A 204 -24.69 -12.63 -0.80
N LEU A 205 -24.47 -11.51 -0.10
CA LEU A 205 -23.50 -11.46 0.98
C LEU A 205 -23.86 -12.44 2.11
N ARG A 206 -25.15 -12.54 2.47
CA ARG A 206 -25.64 -13.51 3.45
C ARG A 206 -25.43 -14.95 2.97
N ALA A 207 -25.71 -15.23 1.69
CA ALA A 207 -25.48 -16.55 1.12
C ALA A 207 -24.01 -16.97 1.19
N ILE A 208 -23.09 -16.07 0.83
CA ILE A 208 -21.64 -16.28 0.96
C ILE A 208 -21.24 -16.47 2.42
N GLY A 209 -21.69 -15.59 3.31
CA GLY A 209 -21.35 -15.65 4.75
C GLY A 209 -21.88 -16.90 5.46
N ASN A 210 -22.88 -17.58 4.90
CA ASN A 210 -23.40 -18.83 5.44
C ASN A 210 -22.57 -20.05 5.04
N ASP A 211 -21.69 -19.95 4.04
CA ASP A 211 -20.80 -21.04 3.65
C ASP A 211 -19.90 -21.46 4.85
N PRO A 212 -19.81 -22.76 5.18
CA PRO A 212 -18.97 -23.27 6.26
C PRO A 212 -17.50 -22.85 6.22
N GLN A 213 -16.93 -22.70 5.02
CA GLN A 213 -15.52 -22.35 4.83
C GLN A 213 -15.26 -20.85 4.95
N ILE A 214 -16.28 -20.00 4.84
CA ILE A 214 -16.12 -18.55 4.98
C ILE A 214 -15.98 -18.20 6.46
N ALA A 215 -14.75 -17.85 6.83
CA ALA A 215 -14.36 -17.57 8.21
C ALA A 215 -14.56 -16.09 8.59
N ALA A 216 -14.34 -15.20 7.63
CA ALA A 216 -14.47 -13.76 7.80
C ALA A 216 -14.81 -13.07 6.48
N ILE A 217 -15.37 -11.87 6.60
CA ILE A 217 -15.56 -10.92 5.52
C ILE A 217 -14.61 -9.75 5.79
N GLU A 218 -13.76 -9.44 4.82
CA GLU A 218 -12.82 -8.32 4.88
C GLU A 218 -13.37 -7.15 4.06
N ILE A 219 -13.39 -5.95 4.64
CA ILE A 219 -13.75 -4.73 3.92
C ILE A 219 -12.46 -3.98 3.61
N LYS A 220 -12.15 -3.84 2.33
CA LYS A 220 -10.97 -3.09 1.91
C LYS A 220 -11.24 -1.59 2.00
N LEU A 221 -10.44 -0.90 2.80
CA LEU A 221 -10.38 0.56 2.85
C LEU A 221 -9.21 1.00 1.96
N SER A 222 -9.51 1.38 0.71
CA SER A 222 -8.53 1.92 -0.25
C SER A 222 -8.42 3.43 -0.15
#